data_AF-A0A5C6M255-F1
#
_entry.id   AF-A0A5C6M255-F1
#
_cell.length_a   1.000
_cell.length_b   1.000
_cell.length_c   1.000
_cell.angle_alpha   90.00
_cell.angle_beta   90.00
_cell.angle_gamma   90.00
#
_symmetry.space_group_name_H-M   'P 1'
#
loop_
_entity.id
_entity.type
_entity.pdbx_description
1 polymer ?
#
loop_
_entity_poly.entity_id
_entity_poly.type
_entity_poly.pdbx_seq_one_letter_code
_entity_poly.pdbx_strand_id
1 'polypeptide(L)'
;YVLRIHEWLDRNGQPPGVIIPIVVYHGEHVWDEPTSLRDKVQAEDDLLDFVPDMRVILVDLNLLKSAFLPDFPELEARVRALQISRSPELPFEALVDLFKLLQNWGKIHSQQDTLNDIMIYLCSVFDAPNLEQLELAFHTGQLPGSEKQMPNCLEALFARGVEQGLEEGLERGLLAGRIRALQQVLNQPTMTPRELASKSLTELQAQAAELASLLNLDPQ
;
A
#
# COMPACT_ATOMS: atom_id res chain seq x y z
N TYR A 1 -30.32 4.91 -1.78
CA TYR A 1 -30.09 5.04 -0.32
C TYR A 1 -31.15 5.91 0.34
N VAL A 2 -31.33 7.17 -0.09
CA VAL A 2 -32.37 8.11 0.39
C VAL A 2 -33.78 7.49 0.47
N LEU A 3 -34.24 6.86 -0.62
CA LEU A 3 -35.56 6.19 -0.65
C LEU A 3 -35.69 5.11 0.42
N ARG A 4 -34.67 4.28 0.62
CA ARG A 4 -34.68 3.22 1.64
C ARG A 4 -34.78 3.77 3.06
N ILE A 5 -34.17 4.93 3.34
CA ILE A 5 -34.29 5.59 4.65
C ILE A 5 -35.72 6.08 4.85
N HIS A 6 -36.30 6.75 3.86
CA HIS A 6 -37.69 7.21 3.96
C HIS A 6 -38.68 6.05 4.08
N GLU A 7 -38.49 4.97 3.33
CA GLU A 7 -39.28 3.74 3.48
C GLU A 7 -39.14 3.15 4.88
N TRP A 8 -37.94 3.17 5.47
CA TRP A 8 -37.73 2.72 6.83
C TRP A 8 -38.44 3.63 7.84
N LEU A 9 -38.34 4.96 7.69
CA LEU A 9 -39.02 5.92 8.57
C LEU A 9 -40.54 5.72 8.53
N ASP A 10 -41.12 5.61 7.34
CA ASP A 10 -42.56 5.40 7.13
C ASP A 10 -43.04 4.09 7.77
N ARG A 11 -42.33 2.99 7.54
CA ARG A 11 -42.63 1.69 8.19
C ARG A 11 -42.57 1.72 9.71
N ASN A 12 -41.81 2.65 10.28
CA ASN A 12 -41.67 2.84 11.73
C ASN A 12 -42.55 3.98 12.27
N GLY A 13 -43.51 4.48 11.48
CA GLY A 13 -44.42 5.56 11.87
C GLY A 13 -43.72 6.88 12.18
N GLN A 14 -42.50 7.07 11.66
CA GLN A 14 -41.73 8.29 11.80
C GLN A 14 -42.07 9.24 10.64
N PRO A 15 -42.13 10.56 10.87
CA PRO A 15 -42.29 11.53 9.78
C PRO A 15 -41.07 11.50 8.84
N PRO A 16 -41.21 12.00 7.61
CA PRO A 16 -40.07 12.20 6.72
C PRO A 16 -38.97 13.04 7.39
N GLY A 17 -37.75 12.50 7.44
CA GLY A 17 -36.60 13.16 8.02
C GLY A 17 -35.76 13.90 6.97
N VAL A 18 -35.00 14.91 7.42
CA VAL A 18 -33.97 15.54 6.59
C VAL A 18 -32.82 14.56 6.42
N ILE A 19 -32.44 14.26 5.18
CA ILE A 19 -31.30 13.38 4.85
C ILE A 19 -30.21 14.25 4.23
N ILE A 20 -29.02 14.22 4.84
CA ILE A 20 -27.83 14.95 4.38
C ILE A 20 -26.84 13.92 3.82
N PRO A 21 -26.78 13.70 2.50
CA PRO A 21 -25.83 12.78 1.93
C PRO A 21 -24.43 13.41 1.88
N ILE A 22 -23.45 12.70 2.43
CA ILE A 22 -22.04 13.08 2.44
C ILE A 22 -21.28 12.05 1.59
N VAL A 23 -20.46 12.53 0.65
CA VAL A 23 -19.58 11.71 -0.16
C VAL A 23 -18.15 11.99 0.29
N VAL A 24 -17.48 11.00 0.87
CA VAL A 24 -16.04 11.05 1.14
C VAL A 24 -15.33 10.44 -0.06
N TYR A 25 -14.60 11.26 -0.80
CA TYR A 25 -13.96 10.86 -2.04
C TYR A 25 -12.45 10.75 -1.89
N HIS A 26 -11.90 9.66 -2.43
CA HIS A 26 -10.47 9.37 -2.46
C HIS A 26 -10.12 8.61 -3.76
N GLY A 27 -10.38 9.26 -4.89
CA GLY A 27 -10.01 8.74 -6.20
C GLY A 27 -8.62 9.16 -6.64
N GLU A 28 -8.22 8.73 -7.84
CA GLU A 28 -6.90 9.04 -8.43
C GLU A 28 -6.85 10.45 -9.05
N HIS A 29 -8.01 11.01 -9.38
CA HIS A 29 -8.15 12.33 -9.97
C HIS A 29 -8.93 13.25 -9.04
N VAL A 30 -8.92 14.55 -9.34
CA VAL A 30 -9.83 15.50 -8.68
C VAL A 30 -11.25 15.17 -9.12
N TRP A 31 -12.19 15.21 -8.18
CA TRP A 31 -13.60 14.99 -8.50
C TRP A 31 -14.11 16.01 -9.54
N ASP A 32 -14.64 15.52 -10.66
CA ASP A 32 -15.12 16.31 -11.80
C ASP A 32 -16.62 16.09 -12.11
N GLU A 33 -17.30 15.30 -11.27
CA GLU A 33 -18.73 14.98 -11.43
C GLU A 33 -19.66 15.98 -10.71
N PRO A 34 -20.90 16.16 -11.16
CA PRO A 34 -21.86 17.02 -10.48
C PRO A 34 -22.19 16.54 -9.05
N THR A 35 -22.41 17.50 -8.14
CA THR A 35 -22.76 17.23 -6.73
C THR A 35 -24.26 17.26 -6.46
N SER A 36 -25.09 17.27 -7.51
CA SER A 36 -26.53 17.16 -7.42
C SER A 36 -27.04 16.19 -8.48
N LEU A 37 -28.19 15.55 -8.23
CA LEU A 37 -28.85 14.73 -9.24
C LEU A 37 -29.40 15.61 -10.37
N ARG A 38 -29.88 16.82 -10.03
CA ARG A 38 -30.40 17.78 -11.01
C ARG A 38 -29.37 18.12 -12.07
N ASP A 39 -28.13 18.38 -11.68
CA ASP A 39 -27.05 18.74 -12.60
C ASP A 39 -26.53 17.53 -13.41
N LYS A 40 -26.92 16.30 -13.02
CA LYS A 40 -26.52 15.06 -13.69
C LYS A 40 -27.55 14.57 -14.72
N VAL A 41 -28.82 14.95 -14.58
CA VAL A 41 -29.90 14.53 -15.48
C VAL A 41 -29.95 15.47 -16.69
N GLN A 42 -29.83 14.90 -17.88
CA GLN A 42 -30.14 15.61 -19.12
C GLN A 42 -31.65 15.63 -19.32
N ALA A 43 -32.28 16.78 -19.09
CA ALA A 43 -33.70 17.00 -19.28
C ALA A 43 -33.95 18.33 -20.03
N GLU A 44 -35.09 18.43 -20.71
CA GLU A 44 -35.56 19.66 -21.33
C GLU A 44 -35.94 20.69 -20.25
N ASP A 45 -35.88 21.99 -20.58
CA ASP A 45 -36.04 23.09 -19.61
C ASP A 45 -37.36 23.02 -18.84
N ASP A 46 -38.43 22.60 -19.51
CA ASP A 46 -39.77 22.40 -18.97
C ASP A 46 -39.90 21.18 -18.04
N LEU A 47 -38.91 20.27 -18.04
CA LEU A 47 -38.85 19.11 -17.16
C LEU A 47 -37.91 19.31 -15.95
N LEU A 48 -37.03 20.32 -15.96
CA LEU A 48 -36.03 20.55 -14.92
C LEU A 48 -36.63 20.72 -13.52
N ASP A 49 -37.82 21.31 -13.40
CA ASP A 49 -38.50 21.51 -12.12
C ASP A 49 -38.93 20.20 -11.45
N PHE A 50 -39.10 19.13 -12.24
CA PHE A 50 -39.47 17.81 -11.74
C PHE A 50 -38.26 16.96 -11.36
N VAL A 51 -37.04 17.40 -11.67
CA VAL A 51 -35.82 16.68 -11.30
C VAL A 51 -35.47 16.99 -9.83
N PRO A 52 -35.40 15.98 -8.95
CA PRO A 52 -34.97 16.19 -7.57
C PRO A 52 -33.54 16.74 -7.51
N ASP A 53 -33.30 17.75 -6.67
CA ASP A 53 -31.94 18.30 -6.49
C ASP A 53 -30.98 17.24 -5.92
N MET A 54 -31.37 16.56 -4.82
CA MET A 54 -30.57 15.51 -4.15
C MET A 54 -29.08 15.87 -4.02
N ARG A 55 -28.80 17.08 -3.54
CA ARG A 55 -27.45 17.60 -3.38
C ARG A 55 -26.64 16.78 -2.37
N VAL A 56 -25.38 16.53 -2.69
CA VAL A 56 -24.40 15.91 -1.80
C VAL A 56 -23.40 16.92 -1.27
N ILE A 57 -22.95 16.69 -0.03
CA ILE A 57 -21.75 17.34 0.51
C ILE A 57 -20.57 16.48 0.11
N LEU A 58 -19.75 16.98 -0.81
CA LEU A 58 -18.53 16.31 -1.24
C LEU A 58 -17.35 16.71 -0.32
N VAL A 59 -16.66 15.71 0.20
CA VAL A 59 -15.39 15.82 0.92
C VAL A 59 -14.34 15.10 0.09
N ASP A 60 -13.63 15.86 -0.76
CA ASP A 60 -12.51 15.33 -1.53
C ASP A 60 -11.25 15.30 -0.67
N LEU A 61 -10.82 14.09 -0.28
CA LEU A 61 -9.65 13.90 0.57
C LEU A 61 -8.37 14.37 -0.11
N ASN A 62 -8.27 14.38 -1.43
CA ASN A 62 -7.06 14.79 -2.15
C ASN A 62 -6.82 16.30 -2.05
N LEU A 63 -7.86 17.09 -1.78
CA LEU A 63 -7.79 18.55 -1.65
C LEU A 63 -7.54 19.01 -0.19
N LEU A 64 -7.56 18.08 0.76
CA LEU A 64 -7.32 18.40 2.17
C LEU A 64 -5.84 18.71 2.41
N LYS A 65 -5.59 19.90 2.94
CA LYS A 65 -4.24 20.36 3.33
C LYS A 65 -3.83 19.80 4.68
N SER A 66 -2.55 19.94 5.01
CA SER A 66 -2.03 19.67 6.36
C SER A 66 -2.77 20.48 7.43
N ALA A 67 -2.92 19.90 8.62
CA ALA A 67 -3.59 20.50 9.78
C ALA A 67 -5.08 20.82 9.56
N PHE A 68 -5.77 20.07 8.70
CA PHE A 68 -7.20 20.26 8.45
C PHE A 68 -8.09 19.78 9.62
N LEU A 69 -7.56 18.93 10.52
CA LEU A 69 -8.26 18.42 11.70
C LEU A 69 -7.34 18.46 12.94
N PRO A 70 -7.00 19.66 13.45
CA PRO A 70 -6.11 19.79 14.60
C PRO A 70 -6.68 19.11 15.86
N ASP A 71 -8.01 19.07 15.98
CA ASP A 71 -8.71 18.44 17.10
C ASP A 71 -8.88 16.92 16.93
N PHE A 72 -8.69 16.39 15.71
CA PHE A 72 -8.81 14.96 15.40
C PHE A 72 -7.53 14.42 14.75
N PRO A 73 -6.43 14.44 15.50
CA PRO A 73 -5.13 14.00 15.03
C PRO A 73 -5.17 12.63 14.35
N GLU A 74 -5.74 11.61 15.01
CA GLU A 74 -5.79 10.23 14.50
C GLU A 74 -6.46 10.12 13.12
N LEU A 75 -7.55 10.88 12.93
CA LEU A 75 -8.24 10.95 11.65
C LEU A 75 -7.38 11.68 10.61
N GLU A 76 -6.69 12.75 10.99
CA GLU A 76 -5.73 13.43 10.11
C GLU A 76 -4.62 12.49 9.63
N ALA A 77 -4.03 11.68 10.52
CA ALA A 77 -2.99 10.72 10.11
C ALA A 77 -3.54 9.62 9.20
N ARG A 78 -4.75 9.10 9.47
CA ARG A 78 -5.39 8.11 8.58
C ARG A 78 -5.65 8.70 7.19
N VAL A 79 -6.16 9.93 7.10
CA VAL A 79 -6.36 10.61 5.81
C VAL A 79 -5.03 10.87 5.10
N ARG A 80 -3.99 11.31 5.82
CA ARG A 80 -2.64 11.47 5.23
C ARG A 80 -2.08 10.15 4.71
N ALA A 81 -2.24 9.05 5.44
CA ALA A 81 -1.82 7.72 4.98
C ALA A 81 -2.52 7.33 3.67
N LEU A 82 -3.84 7.57 3.57
CA LEU A 82 -4.60 7.39 2.33
C LEU A 82 -4.03 8.25 1.19
N GLN A 83 -3.79 9.54 1.41
CA GLN A 83 -3.20 10.44 0.40
C GLN A 83 -1.82 9.96 -0.10
N ILE A 84 -0.93 9.54 0.82
CA ILE A 84 0.41 9.03 0.48
C ILE A 84 0.30 7.76 -0.35
N SER A 85 -0.64 6.85 -0.04
CA SER A 85 -0.86 5.61 -0.78
C SER A 85 -1.24 5.80 -2.26
N ARG A 86 -1.76 6.98 -2.62
CA ARG A 86 -2.17 7.33 -3.98
C ARG A 86 -1.19 8.26 -4.69
N SER A 87 -0.10 8.60 -4.03
CA SER A 87 0.95 9.39 -4.67
C SER A 87 1.70 8.51 -5.68
N PRO A 88 1.87 8.95 -6.94
CA PRO A 88 2.56 8.16 -7.97
C PRO A 88 4.01 7.84 -7.60
N GLU A 89 4.63 8.73 -6.82
CA GLU A 89 5.94 8.55 -6.20
C GLU A 89 5.77 8.68 -4.69
N LEU A 90 6.57 7.92 -3.92
CA LEU A 90 6.55 7.96 -2.47
C LEU A 90 7.00 9.34 -1.96
N PRO A 91 6.12 10.14 -1.33
CA PRO A 91 6.49 11.47 -0.88
C PRO A 91 7.21 11.38 0.48
N PHE A 92 8.55 11.25 0.45
CA PHE A 92 9.38 11.07 1.65
C PHE A 92 9.09 12.10 2.75
N GLU A 93 9.03 13.39 2.40
CA GLU A 93 8.72 14.46 3.36
C GLU A 93 7.32 14.32 4.00
N ALA A 94 6.33 13.87 3.23
CA ALA A 94 4.98 13.67 3.75
C ALA A 94 4.91 12.46 4.69
N LEU A 95 5.70 11.41 4.45
CA LEU A 95 5.86 10.30 5.40
C LEU A 95 6.53 10.76 6.69
N VAL A 96 7.61 11.54 6.60
CA VAL A 96 8.28 12.10 7.76
C VAL A 96 7.32 12.96 8.59
N ASP A 97 6.53 13.81 7.93
CA ASP A 97 5.54 14.65 8.60
C ASP A 97 4.40 13.83 9.22
N LEU A 98 3.95 12.75 8.57
CA LEU A 98 3.00 11.80 9.14
C LEU A 98 3.55 11.16 10.42
N PHE A 99 4.80 10.71 10.42
CA PHE A 99 5.40 10.11 11.60
C PHE A 99 5.62 11.12 12.72
N LYS A 100 6.09 12.34 12.42
CA LYS A 100 6.16 13.43 13.41
C LYS A 100 4.80 13.71 14.03
N LEU A 101 3.76 13.77 13.20
CA LEU A 101 2.39 13.97 13.63
C LEU A 101 1.97 12.86 14.60
N LEU A 102 2.16 11.59 14.25
CA LEU A 102 1.85 10.44 15.10
C LEU A 102 2.62 10.46 16.44
N GLN A 103 3.83 11.01 16.49
CA GLN A 103 4.63 11.09 17.72
C GLN A 103 4.15 12.18 18.69
N ASN A 104 3.67 13.31 18.18
CA ASN A 104 3.34 14.50 18.97
C ASN A 104 2.08 14.37 19.86
N TRP A 105 1.30 13.30 19.71
CA TRP A 105 -0.01 13.17 20.36
C TRP A 105 -0.04 12.48 21.73
N GLY A 106 1.11 12.33 22.40
CA GLY A 106 1.26 11.45 23.55
C GLY A 106 0.12 11.44 24.59
N LYS A 107 -0.20 10.21 25.06
CA LYS A 107 -0.97 9.78 26.27
C LYS A 107 -2.35 9.12 26.10
N ILE A 108 -2.74 8.64 24.92
CA ILE A 108 -3.89 7.73 24.80
C ILE A 108 -3.37 6.36 24.37
N HIS A 109 -3.86 5.27 25.00
CA HIS A 109 -3.52 3.90 24.62
C HIS A 109 -3.80 3.60 23.12
N SER A 110 -4.66 4.42 22.47
CA SER A 110 -5.00 4.44 21.04
C SER A 110 -3.84 4.80 20.09
N GLN A 111 -2.73 5.39 20.58
CA GLN A 111 -1.63 5.85 19.72
C GLN A 111 -0.87 4.69 19.05
N GLN A 112 -0.59 3.62 19.79
CA GLN A 112 0.13 2.47 19.25
C GLN A 112 -0.73 1.69 18.26
N ASP A 113 -2.03 1.55 18.54
CA ASP A 113 -2.99 0.90 17.64
C ASP A 113 -3.12 1.68 16.32
N THR A 114 -3.27 3.02 16.41
CA THR A 114 -3.34 3.87 15.20
C THR A 114 -2.04 3.83 14.40
N LEU A 115 -0.88 3.85 15.06
CA LEU A 115 0.41 3.69 14.38
C LEU A 115 0.49 2.33 13.69
N ASN A 116 0.12 1.24 14.38
CA ASN A 116 0.14 -0.10 13.81
C ASN A 116 -0.81 -0.23 12.62
N ASP A 117 -2.04 0.27 12.72
CA ASP A 117 -3.02 0.28 11.62
C ASP A 117 -2.46 0.98 10.38
N ILE A 118 -1.88 2.17 10.56
CA ILE A 118 -1.29 2.95 9.48
C ILE A 118 -0.08 2.22 8.88
N MET A 119 0.77 1.62 9.71
CA MET A 119 1.94 0.89 9.26
C MET A 119 1.57 -0.35 8.47
N ILE A 120 0.60 -1.14 8.96
CA ILE A 120 0.06 -2.31 8.24
C ILE A 120 -0.48 -1.85 6.88
N TYR A 121 -1.24 -0.76 6.86
CA TYR A 121 -1.79 -0.23 5.62
C TYR A 121 -0.70 0.19 4.64
N LEU A 122 0.26 1.02 5.05
CA LEU A 122 1.34 1.49 4.18
C LEU A 122 2.20 0.32 3.68
N CYS A 123 2.51 -0.65 4.54
CA CYS A 123 3.21 -1.87 4.13
C CYS A 123 2.41 -2.74 3.16
N SER A 124 1.07 -2.69 3.21
CA SER A 124 0.23 -3.45 2.27
C SER A 124 0.10 -2.80 0.89
N VAL A 125 0.42 -1.50 0.77
CA VAL A 125 0.31 -0.75 -0.48
C VAL A 125 1.66 -0.58 -1.17
N PHE A 126 2.77 -0.56 -0.42
CA PHE A 126 4.10 -0.32 -0.97
C PHE A 126 4.86 -1.61 -1.32
N ASP A 127 5.57 -1.57 -2.45
CA ASP A 127 6.52 -2.60 -2.88
C ASP A 127 7.87 -2.50 -2.14
N ALA A 128 8.71 -3.52 -2.29
CA ALA A 128 9.99 -3.66 -1.58
C ALA A 128 10.91 -2.41 -1.61
N PRO A 129 11.15 -1.71 -2.74
CA PRO A 129 11.99 -0.51 -2.75
C PRO A 129 11.43 0.65 -1.93
N ASN A 130 10.10 0.73 -1.82
CA ASN A 130 9.41 1.77 -1.07
C ASN A 130 9.38 1.45 0.43
N LEU A 131 9.52 0.17 0.83
CA LEU A 131 9.62 -0.22 2.24
C LEU A 131 10.91 0.30 2.89
N GLU A 132 12.05 0.29 2.19
CA GLU A 132 13.31 0.88 2.69
C GLU A 132 13.16 2.39 2.94
N GLN A 133 12.51 3.11 2.02
CA GLN A 133 12.24 4.54 2.20
C GLN A 133 11.26 4.79 3.36
N LEU A 134 10.27 3.92 3.54
CA LEU A 134 9.32 3.98 4.65
C LEU A 134 10.04 3.83 6.00
N GLU A 135 10.99 2.89 6.09
CA GLU A 135 11.83 2.70 7.29
C GLU A 135 12.66 3.95 7.59
N LEU A 136 13.33 4.50 6.58
CA LEU A 136 14.13 5.72 6.73
C LEU A 136 13.26 6.91 7.15
N ALA A 137 12.07 7.05 6.58
CA ALA A 137 11.14 8.11 6.93
C ALA A 137 10.62 7.94 8.37
N PHE A 138 10.35 6.71 8.80
CA PHE A 138 9.98 6.40 10.18
C PHE A 138 11.06 6.86 11.15
N HIS A 139 12.32 6.49 10.92
CA HIS A 139 13.44 6.92 11.76
C HIS A 139 13.65 8.44 11.75
N THR A 140 13.54 9.06 10.57
CA THR A 140 13.70 10.52 10.42
C THR A 140 12.58 11.31 11.10
N GLY A 141 11.38 10.75 11.13
CA GLY A 141 10.22 11.33 11.82
C GLY A 141 10.22 11.15 13.34
N GLN A 142 11.18 10.41 13.90
CA GLN A 142 11.30 10.26 15.36
C GLN A 142 11.83 11.54 16.01
N LEU A 143 11.29 11.86 17.20
CA LEU A 143 11.76 12.99 17.98
C LEU A 143 13.11 12.66 18.63
N PRO A 144 14.03 13.63 18.79
CA PRO A 144 15.28 13.40 19.51
C PRO A 144 14.99 12.90 20.94
N GLY A 145 15.47 11.70 21.27
CA GLY A 145 15.25 11.06 22.57
C GLY A 145 13.99 10.19 22.68
N SER A 146 13.18 10.05 21.62
CA SER A 146 12.15 9.00 21.56
C SER A 146 12.77 7.69 21.04
N GLU A 147 13.10 6.77 21.93
CA GLU A 147 13.40 5.38 21.56
C GLU A 147 12.09 4.63 21.33
N LYS A 148 11.32 4.97 20.28
CA LYS A 148 10.19 4.11 19.90
C LYS A 148 10.72 2.97 19.05
N GLN A 149 10.42 1.76 19.52
CA GLN A 149 10.73 0.55 18.79
C GLN A 149 9.96 0.54 17.46
N MET A 150 10.62 0.01 16.43
CA MET A 150 10.00 -0.17 15.12
C MET A 150 8.71 -0.99 15.27
N PRO A 151 7.64 -0.66 14.53
CA PRO A 151 6.43 -1.47 14.52
C PRO A 151 6.74 -2.90 14.06
N ASN A 152 6.31 -3.90 14.85
CA ASN A 152 6.60 -5.32 14.60
C ASN A 152 6.24 -5.79 13.18
N CYS A 153 5.21 -5.20 12.56
CA CYS A 153 4.80 -5.55 11.20
C CYS A 153 5.87 -5.19 10.15
N LEU A 154 6.52 -4.03 10.28
CA LEU A 154 7.58 -3.61 9.38
C LEU A 154 8.84 -4.45 9.62
N GLU A 155 9.20 -4.69 10.90
CA GLU A 155 10.30 -5.59 11.26
C GLU A 155 10.12 -7.00 10.66
N ALA A 156 8.92 -7.56 10.76
CA ALA A 156 8.61 -8.90 10.25
C ALA A 156 8.72 -8.98 8.72
N LEU A 157 8.31 -7.94 7.99
CA LEU A 157 8.43 -7.89 6.54
C LEU A 157 9.90 -7.82 6.08
N PHE A 158 10.72 -7.00 6.73
CA PHE A 158 12.15 -6.96 6.44
C PHE A 158 12.85 -8.28 6.78
N ALA A 159 12.56 -8.86 7.95
CA ALA A 159 13.13 -10.14 8.36
C ALA A 159 12.80 -11.25 7.34
N ARG A 160 11.54 -11.31 6.88
CA ARG A 160 11.12 -12.26 5.84
C ARG A 160 11.81 -12.00 4.51
N GLY A 161 11.97 -10.74 4.10
CA GLY A 161 12.67 -10.38 2.87
C GLY A 161 14.15 -10.81 2.89
N VAL A 162 14.83 -10.60 4.03
CA VAL A 162 16.22 -11.03 4.24
C VAL A 162 16.33 -12.56 4.19
N GLU A 163 15.42 -13.28 4.85
CA GLU A 163 15.40 -14.75 4.86
C GLU A 163 15.22 -15.30 3.44
N GLN A 164 14.24 -14.80 2.68
CA GLN A 164 14.01 -15.19 1.29
C GLN A 164 15.21 -14.88 0.40
N GLY A 165 15.82 -13.71 0.56
CA GLY A 165 17.02 -13.33 -0.20
C GLY A 165 18.23 -14.24 0.10
N LEU A 166 18.39 -14.67 1.35
CA LEU A 166 19.44 -15.61 1.76
C LEU A 166 19.19 -17.01 1.17
N GLU A 167 17.95 -17.49 1.24
CA GLU A 167 17.55 -18.80 0.70
C GLU A 167 17.76 -18.85 -0.81
N GLU A 168 17.27 -17.86 -1.56
CA GLU A 168 17.52 -17.75 -3.00
C GLU A 168 19.02 -17.65 -3.33
N GLY A 169 19.78 -16.87 -2.55
CA GLY A 169 21.22 -16.73 -2.73
C GLY A 169 21.96 -18.05 -2.53
N LEU A 170 21.56 -18.83 -1.53
CA LEU A 170 22.12 -20.15 -1.25
C LEU A 170 21.78 -21.15 -2.37
N GLU A 171 20.52 -21.17 -2.83
CA GLU A 171 20.08 -22.04 -3.92
C GLU A 171 20.84 -21.73 -5.22
N ARG A 172 20.95 -20.44 -5.58
CA ARG A 172 21.75 -20.01 -6.74
C ARG A 172 23.21 -20.41 -6.61
N GLY A 173 23.80 -20.28 -5.42
CA GLY A 173 25.17 -20.71 -5.13
C GLY A 173 25.37 -22.22 -5.33
N LEU A 174 24.43 -23.03 -4.84
CA LEU A 174 24.42 -24.50 -5.00
C LEU A 174 24.30 -24.90 -6.48
N LEU A 175 23.36 -24.32 -7.21
CA LEU A 175 23.16 -24.59 -8.64
C LEU A 175 24.37 -24.17 -9.46
N ALA A 176 24.93 -22.98 -9.22
CA ALA A 176 26.14 -22.51 -9.88
C ALA A 176 27.33 -23.45 -9.62
N GLY A 177 27.48 -23.94 -8.38
CA GLY A 177 28.47 -24.94 -8.02
C GLY A 177 28.26 -26.27 -8.78
N ARG A 178 27.01 -26.76 -8.81
CA ARG A 178 26.63 -27.99 -9.51
C ARG A 178 26.90 -27.90 -11.01
N ILE A 179 26.51 -26.80 -11.67
CA ILE A 179 26.77 -26.56 -13.10
C ILE A 179 28.27 -26.63 -13.39
N ARG A 180 29.10 -25.93 -12.62
CA ARG A 180 30.55 -25.93 -12.84
C ARG A 180 31.16 -27.32 -12.64
N ALA A 181 30.71 -28.06 -11.63
CA ALA A 181 31.15 -29.43 -11.40
C ALA A 181 30.76 -30.36 -12.57
N LEU A 182 29.51 -30.28 -13.04
CA LEU A 182 29.04 -31.06 -14.20
C LEU A 182 29.80 -30.71 -15.47
N GLN A 183 30.07 -29.43 -15.72
CA GLN A 183 30.89 -28.96 -16.85
C GLN A 183 32.31 -29.54 -16.80
N GLN A 184 32.93 -29.58 -15.61
CA GLN A 184 34.25 -30.18 -15.42
C GLN A 184 34.24 -31.69 -15.72
N VAL A 185 33.24 -32.43 -15.23
CA VAL A 185 33.13 -33.89 -15.48
C VAL A 185 32.88 -34.18 -16.97
N LEU A 186 32.05 -33.37 -17.63
CA LEU A 186 31.74 -33.47 -19.06
C LEU A 186 32.83 -32.88 -19.96
N ASN A 187 33.92 -32.36 -19.40
CA ASN A 187 35.03 -31.71 -20.11
C ASN A 187 34.57 -30.54 -21.01
N GLN A 188 33.54 -29.82 -20.57
CA GLN A 188 32.99 -28.62 -21.21
C GLN A 188 33.67 -27.34 -20.69
N PRO A 189 33.57 -26.21 -21.42
CA PRO A 189 34.06 -24.92 -20.92
C PRO A 189 33.32 -24.53 -19.63
N THR A 190 34.07 -24.35 -18.54
CA THR A 190 33.50 -23.96 -17.25
C THR A 190 33.08 -22.49 -17.29
N MET A 191 31.81 -22.22 -17.01
CA MET A 191 31.32 -20.86 -16.92
C MET A 191 31.97 -20.12 -15.74
N THR A 192 32.18 -18.82 -15.92
CA THR A 192 32.70 -17.95 -14.88
C THR A 192 31.62 -17.67 -13.83
N PRO A 193 31.99 -17.35 -12.57
CA PRO A 193 31.03 -16.95 -11.55
C PRO A 193 30.15 -15.76 -11.96
N ARG A 194 30.68 -14.86 -12.79
CA ARG A 194 29.98 -13.65 -13.25
C ARG A 194 28.88 -13.97 -14.27
N GLU A 195 29.13 -14.93 -15.16
CA GLU A 195 28.14 -15.40 -16.15
C GLU A 195 27.01 -16.21 -15.49
N LEU A 196 27.32 -16.96 -14.44
CA LEU A 196 26.33 -17.69 -13.65
C LEU A 196 25.48 -16.74 -12.80
N ALA A 197 26.08 -15.69 -12.24
CA ALA A 197 25.36 -14.68 -11.47
C ALA A 197 24.41 -13.81 -12.30
N SER A 198 24.65 -13.68 -13.62
CA SER A 198 23.75 -12.95 -14.53
C SER A 198 22.54 -13.76 -15.00
N LYS A 199 22.49 -15.07 -14.69
CA LYS A 199 21.37 -15.94 -15.05
C LYS A 199 20.31 -15.94 -13.95
N SER A 200 19.05 -16.04 -14.36
CA SER A 200 17.92 -16.26 -13.45
C SER A 200 17.96 -17.66 -12.83
N LEU A 201 17.25 -17.84 -11.71
CA LEU A 201 17.18 -19.13 -11.01
C LEU A 201 16.67 -20.26 -11.91
N THR A 202 15.66 -19.98 -12.73
CA THR A 202 15.06 -20.94 -13.67
C THR A 202 16.04 -21.35 -14.77
N GLU A 203 16.84 -20.42 -15.29
CA GLU A 203 17.90 -20.72 -16.27
C GLU A 203 19.01 -21.57 -15.66
N LEU A 204 19.40 -21.31 -14.41
CA LEU A 204 20.38 -22.14 -13.70
C LEU A 204 19.84 -23.56 -13.45
N GLN A 205 18.59 -23.70 -13.03
CA GLN A 205 17.95 -25.00 -12.84
C GLN A 205 17.86 -25.79 -14.16
N ALA A 206 17.41 -25.15 -15.23
CA ALA A 206 17.31 -25.78 -16.55
C ALA A 206 18.69 -26.25 -17.06
N GLN A 207 19.71 -25.41 -16.90
CA GLN A 207 21.06 -25.74 -17.34
C GLN A 207 21.71 -26.84 -16.50
N ALA A 208 21.46 -26.86 -15.18
CA ALA A 208 21.90 -27.97 -14.33
C ALA A 208 21.22 -29.30 -14.71
N ALA A 209 19.92 -29.27 -15.05
CA ALA A 209 19.17 -30.44 -15.49
C ALA A 209 19.65 -30.97 -16.84
N GLU A 210 19.91 -30.09 -17.81
CA GLU A 210 20.46 -30.44 -19.12
C GLU A 210 21.81 -31.14 -18.97
N LEU A 211 22.73 -30.54 -18.20
CA LEU A 211 24.06 -31.12 -17.96
C LEU A 211 23.98 -32.45 -17.20
N ALA A 212 23.04 -32.61 -16.26
CA ALA A 212 22.84 -33.87 -15.56
C ALA A 212 22.32 -34.98 -16.50
N SER A 213 21.43 -34.64 -17.44
CA SER A 213 20.87 -35.60 -18.40
C SER A 213 21.95 -36.19 -19.33
N LEU A 214 22.97 -35.41 -19.67
CA LEU A 214 24.11 -35.86 -20.47
C LEU A 214 24.97 -36.92 -19.77
N LEU A 215 24.87 -37.03 -18.44
CA LEU A 215 25.59 -38.02 -17.64
C LEU A 215 24.74 -39.25 -17.28
N ASN A 216 23.49 -39.37 -17.79
CA ASN A 216 22.49 -40.34 -17.30
C ASN A 216 22.32 -40.28 -15.77
N LEU A 217 22.54 -39.12 -15.17
CA LEU A 217 22.22 -38.89 -13.77
C LEU A 217 20.75 -38.49 -13.72
N ASP A 218 19.86 -39.47 -13.57
CA ASP A 218 18.45 -39.21 -13.30
C ASP A 218 18.30 -38.37 -12.01
N PRO A 219 17.38 -37.40 -11.98
CA PRO A 219 17.18 -36.56 -10.80
C PRO A 219 16.50 -37.37 -9.69
N GLN A 220 17.25 -37.69 -8.63
CA GLN A 220 16.68 -37.98 -7.30
C GLN A 220 16.62 -36.70 -6.46
#